data_AF-A0A061SDE1-F1
#
_entry.id   AF-A0A061SDE1-F1
#
_cell.length_a   1.000
_cell.length_b   1.000
_cell.length_c   1.000
_cell.angle_alpha   90.00
_cell.angle_beta   90.00
_cell.angle_gamma   90.00
#
_symmetry.space_group_name_H-M   'P 1'
#
loop_
_entity.id
_entity.type
_entity.pdbx_description
1 polymer ?
#
loop_
_entity_poly.entity_id
_entity_poly.type
_entity_poly.pdbx_seq_one_letter_code
_entity_poly.pdbx_strand_id
1 'polypeptide(L)'
;EAFIEREHEYRLFVTDAFELTGDKCPRPAVITVANTDENYRATRCPPDEFHRRYGQYGIDRVWRQDLLPCREYLRHCTLSAKSLGDEAYNSWLDQSFLADRETTVRRYLEQHPEVLEAAPPPALAERYCGCQ
;
A
#
# COMPACT_ATOMS: atom_id res chain seq x y z
N GLU A 1 -1.52 18.06 14.15
CA GLU A 1 -2.67 17.16 14.36
C GLU A 1 -3.25 16.62 13.05
N ALA A 2 -3.49 17.45 12.03
CA ALA A 2 -4.07 17.04 10.74
C ALA A 2 -3.49 15.76 10.08
N PHE A 3 -2.20 15.49 10.23
CA PHE A 3 -1.59 14.25 9.70
C PHE A 3 -2.08 13.00 10.44
N ILE A 4 -2.14 13.03 11.77
CA ILE A 4 -2.59 11.88 12.58
C ILE A 4 -4.08 11.63 12.39
N GLU A 5 -4.87 12.67 12.18
CA GLU A 5 -6.30 12.53 11.90
C GLU A 5 -6.57 11.94 10.52
N ARG A 6 -5.73 12.26 9.53
CA ARG A 6 -5.83 11.68 8.18
C ARG A 6 -5.41 10.22 8.14
N GLU A 7 -4.31 9.87 8.80
CA GLU A 7 -3.72 8.52 8.82
C GLU A 7 -4.12 7.75 10.09
N HIS A 8 -5.36 7.93 10.56
CA HIS A 8 -5.78 7.51 11.89
C HIS A 8 -5.78 5.99 12.11
N GLU A 9 -5.84 5.20 11.02
CA GLU A 9 -5.70 3.74 11.08
C GLU A 9 -4.27 3.31 11.41
N TYR A 10 -3.28 4.10 11.01
CA TYR A 10 -1.87 3.74 11.06
C TYR A 10 -1.19 4.20 12.35
N ARG A 11 0.03 3.71 12.57
CA ARG A 11 0.92 4.19 13.64
C ARG A 11 2.24 4.67 13.06
N LEU A 12 2.84 5.66 13.72
CA LEU A 12 4.19 6.12 13.41
C LEU A 12 5.21 5.19 14.07
N PHE A 13 6.26 4.85 13.32
CA PHE A 13 7.34 4.01 13.78
C PHE A 13 8.68 4.61 13.35
N VAL A 14 9.66 4.57 14.24
CA VAL A 14 11.03 5.07 13.98
C VAL A 14 11.92 3.88 13.69
N THR A 15 12.61 3.91 12.56
CA THR A 15 13.48 2.81 12.11
C THR A 15 14.78 3.36 11.52
N ASP A 16 15.78 2.50 11.41
CA ASP A 16 16.98 2.79 10.62
C ASP A 16 16.62 2.91 9.14
N ALA A 17 17.28 3.83 8.44
CA ALA A 17 17.19 4.01 6.99
C ALA A 17 18.55 3.74 6.35
N PHE A 18 18.52 3.30 5.10
CA PHE A 18 19.70 2.94 4.34
C PHE A 18 19.61 3.56 2.94
N GLU A 19 20.75 4.04 2.46
CA GLU A 19 20.92 4.47 1.07
C GLU A 19 20.82 3.27 0.12
N LEU A 20 20.67 3.54 -1.17
CA LEU A 20 20.62 2.50 -2.22
C LEU A 20 21.91 1.66 -2.26
N THR A 21 23.04 2.22 -1.85
CA THR A 21 24.33 1.53 -1.72
C THR A 21 24.39 0.58 -0.51
N GLY A 22 23.39 0.61 0.37
CA GLY A 22 23.35 -0.15 1.62
C GLY A 22 23.96 0.59 2.82
N ASP A 23 24.47 1.80 2.63
CA ASP A 23 25.02 2.62 3.71
C ASP A 23 23.92 3.12 4.64
N LYS A 24 24.11 3.00 5.96
CA LYS A 24 23.15 3.49 6.95
C LYS A 24 23.08 5.01 6.95
N CYS A 25 21.88 5.57 6.84
CA CYS A 25 21.65 7.01 6.95
C CYS A 25 21.98 7.53 8.36
N PRO A 26 22.50 8.75 8.51
CA PRO A 26 22.92 9.30 9.81
C PRO A 26 21.76 9.64 10.75
N ARG A 27 20.52 9.71 10.23
CA ARG A 27 19.31 9.94 11.03
C ARG A 27 18.32 8.80 10.82
N PRO A 28 17.60 8.37 11.85
CA PRO A 28 16.52 7.41 11.68
C PRO A 28 15.39 8.01 10.85
N ALA A 29 14.65 7.15 10.15
CA ALA A 29 13.44 7.52 9.43
C ALA A 29 12.21 7.32 10.29
N VAL A 30 11.23 8.20 10.10
CA VAL A 30 9.86 8.01 10.60
C VAL A 30 9.05 7.44 9.46
N ILE A 31 8.49 6.25 9.66
CA ILE A 31 7.60 5.60 8.71
C ILE A 31 6.21 5.39 9.32
N THR A 32 5.21 5.33 8.45
CA THR A 32 3.85 5.00 8.81
C THR A 32 3.66 3.49 8.60
N VAL A 33 3.35 2.76 9.66
CA VAL A 33 3.19 1.30 9.61
C VAL A 33 1.77 0.92 10.00
N ALA A 34 1.36 -0.27 9.56
CA ALA A 34 0.12 -0.87 10.00
C ALA A 34 0.02 -0.87 11.54
N ASN A 35 -1.17 -0.54 12.04
CA ASN A 35 -1.54 -0.77 13.42
C ASN A 35 -2.11 -2.19 13.59
N THR A 36 -2.58 -2.54 14.77
CA THR A 36 -3.45 -3.70 14.97
C THR A 36 -4.89 -3.24 15.13
N ASP A 37 -5.87 -4.05 14.69
CA ASP A 37 -7.28 -3.72 14.86
C ASP A 37 -7.64 -3.52 16.35
N GLU A 38 -7.03 -4.29 17.26
CA GLU A 38 -7.22 -4.15 18.70
C GLU A 38 -6.74 -2.79 19.20
N ASN A 39 -5.52 -2.39 18.85
CA ASN A 39 -4.95 -1.12 19.28
C ASN A 39 -5.71 0.07 18.66
N TYR A 40 -6.04 -0.03 17.36
CA TYR A 40 -6.79 0.99 16.64
C TYR A 40 -8.16 1.23 17.26
N ARG A 41 -8.92 0.17 17.54
CA ARG A 41 -10.23 0.24 18.21
C ARG A 41 -10.12 0.81 19.63
N ALA A 42 -9.10 0.42 20.37
CA ALA A 42 -8.91 0.86 21.76
C ALA A 42 -8.49 2.34 21.88
N THR A 43 -7.80 2.89 20.88
CA THR A 43 -7.12 4.20 21.02
C THR A 43 -7.57 5.28 20.05
N ARG A 44 -8.08 4.90 18.86
CA ARG A 44 -8.37 5.85 17.77
C ARG A 44 -9.79 5.74 17.20
N CYS A 45 -10.44 4.59 17.33
CA CYS A 45 -11.71 4.31 16.65
C CYS A 45 -12.71 3.58 17.55
N PRO A 46 -13.50 4.32 18.36
CA PRO A 46 -14.58 3.75 19.17
C PRO A 46 -15.60 2.98 18.32
N PRO A 47 -16.39 2.06 18.91
CA PRO A 47 -17.29 1.18 18.17
C PRO A 47 -18.23 1.87 17.18
N ASP A 48 -18.87 2.98 17.56
CA ASP A 48 -19.80 3.73 16.69
C ASP A 48 -19.08 4.34 15.49
N GLU A 49 -17.88 4.87 15.71
CA GLU A 49 -17.04 5.44 14.65
C GLU A 49 -16.54 4.35 13.70
N PHE A 50 -16.18 3.18 14.24
CA PHE A 50 -15.80 2.03 13.43
C PHE A 50 -16.97 1.55 12.57
N HIS A 51 -18.17 1.45 13.14
CA HIS A 51 -19.36 1.09 12.38
C HIS A 51 -19.66 2.11 11.28
N ARG A 52 -19.59 3.40 11.61
CA ARG A 52 -19.76 4.51 10.65
C ARG A 52 -18.74 4.47 9.52
N ARG A 53 -17.49 4.06 9.75
CA ARG A 53 -16.46 4.05 8.70
C ARG A 53 -16.42 2.75 7.90
N TYR A 54 -16.49 1.62 8.59
CA TYR A 54 -16.17 0.30 8.01
C TYR A 54 -17.31 -0.69 8.21
N GLY A 55 -17.88 -0.77 9.42
CA GLY A 55 -18.87 -1.79 9.77
C GLY A 55 -20.13 -1.76 8.89
N GLN A 56 -20.59 -0.57 8.48
CA GLN A 56 -21.74 -0.44 7.56
C GLN A 56 -21.51 -1.07 6.18
N TYR A 57 -20.24 -1.33 5.81
CA TYR A 57 -19.85 -2.01 4.57
C TYR A 57 -19.50 -3.48 4.78
N GLY A 58 -19.79 -4.05 5.96
CA GLY A 58 -19.45 -5.43 6.29
C GLY A 58 -17.96 -5.67 6.56
N ILE A 59 -17.19 -4.60 6.81
CA ILE A 59 -15.78 -4.70 7.16
C ILE A 59 -15.66 -4.84 8.68
N ASP A 60 -15.17 -5.99 9.14
CA ASP A 60 -14.92 -6.29 10.55
C ASP A 60 -13.49 -5.96 10.99
N ARG A 61 -12.54 -5.87 10.05
CA ARG A 61 -11.11 -5.62 10.29
C ARG A 61 -10.49 -4.76 9.20
N VAL A 62 -9.64 -3.82 9.59
CA VAL A 62 -8.88 -2.96 8.68
C VAL A 62 -7.61 -3.67 8.21
N TRP A 63 -6.88 -4.31 9.12
CA TRP A 63 -5.55 -4.88 8.84
C TRP A 63 -5.65 -6.35 8.45
N ARG A 64 -6.17 -6.60 7.25
CA ARG A 64 -6.32 -7.95 6.68
C ARG A 64 -5.08 -8.38 5.90
N GLN A 65 -4.84 -9.69 5.87
CA GLN A 65 -3.70 -10.31 5.14
C GLN A 65 -4.14 -11.05 3.87
N ASP A 66 -5.44 -11.23 3.68
CA ASP A 66 -6.05 -11.97 2.57
C ASP A 66 -6.54 -11.08 1.43
N LEU A 67 -6.10 -9.81 1.40
CA LEU A 67 -6.46 -8.87 0.36
C LEU A 67 -5.57 -9.05 -0.87
N LEU A 68 -6.21 -9.24 -2.01
CA LEU A 68 -5.54 -9.23 -3.32
C LEU A 68 -5.54 -7.82 -3.91
N PRO A 69 -4.51 -7.47 -4.69
CA PRO A 69 -4.45 -6.17 -5.33
C PRO A 69 -5.54 -6.03 -6.39
N CYS A 70 -6.16 -4.86 -6.45
CA CYS A 70 -7.00 -4.47 -7.59
C CYS A 70 -6.13 -4.44 -8.85
N ARG A 71 -6.54 -5.16 -9.90
CA ARG A 71 -5.71 -5.40 -11.10
C ARG A 71 -5.36 -4.10 -11.80
N GLU A 72 -6.35 -3.25 -11.98
CA GLU A 72 -6.23 -1.96 -12.68
C GLU A 72 -5.33 -1.00 -11.90
N TYR A 73 -5.44 -0.98 -10.58
CA TYR A 73 -4.59 -0.14 -9.73
C TYR A 73 -3.14 -0.66 -9.69
N LEU A 74 -2.95 -1.98 -9.56
CA LEU A 74 -1.62 -2.58 -9.57
C LEU A 74 -0.91 -2.34 -10.91
N ARG A 75 -1.63 -2.50 -12.03
CA ARG A 75 -1.12 -2.13 -13.36
C ARG A 75 -0.69 -0.68 -13.40
N HIS A 76 -1.56 0.24 -12.97
CA HIS A 76 -1.26 1.67 -12.98
C HIS A 76 0.01 1.99 -12.18
N CYS A 77 0.13 1.51 -10.94
CA CYS A 77 1.32 1.70 -10.12
C CYS A 77 2.58 1.12 -10.78
N THR A 78 2.46 -0.08 -11.35
CA THR A 78 3.58 -0.78 -12.00
C THR A 78 4.08 -0.02 -13.25
N LEU A 79 3.18 0.49 -14.08
CA LEU A 79 3.54 1.31 -15.24
C LEU A 79 4.12 2.67 -14.84
N SER A 80 3.56 3.30 -13.82
CA SER A 80 4.10 4.55 -13.28
C SER A 80 5.52 4.35 -12.74
N ALA A 81 5.77 3.28 -11.97
CA ALA A 81 7.13 2.94 -11.52
C ALA A 81 8.08 2.71 -12.70
N LYS A 82 7.61 2.03 -13.75
CA LYS A 82 8.38 1.81 -14.98
C LYS A 82 8.77 3.12 -15.68
N SER A 83 7.86 4.10 -15.73
CA SER A 83 8.14 5.40 -16.34
C SER A 83 9.22 6.22 -15.61
N LEU A 84 9.52 5.88 -14.35
CA LEU A 84 10.58 6.52 -13.56
C LEU A 84 11.97 5.91 -13.80
N GLY A 85 12.06 4.83 -14.60
CA GLY A 85 13.30 4.14 -14.95
C GLY A 85 13.47 2.78 -14.26
N ASP A 86 14.45 2.01 -14.73
CA ASP A 86 14.63 0.61 -14.34
C ASP A 86 14.93 0.41 -12.85
N GLU A 87 15.62 1.36 -12.22
CA GLU A 87 15.93 1.30 -10.79
C GLU A 87 14.67 1.43 -9.93
N ALA A 88 13.82 2.42 -10.23
CA ALA A 88 12.54 2.61 -9.56
C ALA A 88 11.59 1.43 -9.83
N TYR A 89 11.59 0.91 -11.06
CA TYR A 89 10.80 -0.25 -11.43
C TYR A 89 11.18 -1.51 -10.67
N ASN A 90 12.47 -1.83 -10.59
CA ASN A 90 12.95 -3.00 -9.86
C ASN A 90 12.72 -2.86 -8.36
N SER A 91 12.97 -1.68 -7.79
CA SER A 91 12.64 -1.39 -6.39
C SER A 91 11.15 -1.60 -6.10
N TRP A 92 10.25 -1.08 -6.94
CA TRP A 92 8.81 -1.30 -6.82
C TRP A 92 8.45 -2.80 -6.83
N LEU A 93 8.99 -3.56 -7.78
CA LEU A 93 8.69 -4.98 -7.94
C LEU A 93 9.17 -5.83 -6.76
N ASP A 94 10.33 -5.50 -6.17
CA ASP A 94 11.00 -6.33 -5.16
C ASP A 94 10.78 -5.86 -3.72
N GLN A 95 10.45 -4.59 -3.51
CA GLN A 95 10.26 -3.99 -2.18
C GLN A 95 8.79 -3.65 -1.88
N SER A 96 7.86 -3.98 -2.78
CA SER A 96 6.43 -3.89 -2.53
C SER A 96 5.84 -5.29 -2.37
N PHE A 97 4.98 -5.44 -1.36
CA PHE A 97 4.42 -6.73 -0.95
C PHE A 97 2.89 -6.69 -0.99
N LEU A 98 2.27 -7.85 -1.14
CA LEU A 98 0.83 -8.01 -0.93
C LEU A 98 0.48 -7.90 0.57
N ALA A 99 -0.81 -8.02 0.87
CA ALA A 99 -1.31 -7.94 2.23
C ALA A 99 -0.72 -8.99 3.18
N ASP A 100 -0.27 -10.13 2.63
CA ASP A 100 0.43 -11.20 3.36
C ASP A 100 1.82 -10.78 3.86
N ARG A 101 2.38 -9.68 3.34
CA ARG A 101 3.74 -9.16 3.61
C ARG A 101 4.87 -10.12 3.23
N GLU A 102 4.57 -11.09 2.39
CA GLU A 102 5.52 -12.12 1.95
C GLU A 102 5.62 -12.18 0.43
N THR A 103 4.49 -12.08 -0.27
CA THR A 103 4.45 -12.13 -1.73
C THR A 103 4.84 -10.76 -2.30
N THR A 104 5.99 -10.69 -2.98
CA THR A 104 6.39 -9.47 -3.70
C THR A 104 5.50 -9.23 -4.91
N VAL A 105 5.41 -7.97 -5.33
CA VAL A 105 4.72 -7.61 -6.59
C VAL A 105 5.33 -8.36 -7.78
N ARG A 106 6.66 -8.54 -7.83
CA ARG A 106 7.32 -9.35 -8.86
C ARG A 106 6.73 -10.76 -8.93
N ARG A 107 6.75 -11.48 -7.81
CA ARG A 107 6.27 -12.87 -7.73
C ARG A 107 4.80 -12.98 -8.11
N TYR A 108 3.99 -12.00 -7.69
CA TYR A 108 2.58 -11.98 -8.04
C TYR A 108 2.36 -11.76 -9.54
N LEU A 109 3.05 -10.81 -10.17
CA LEU A 109 2.91 -10.52 -11.60
C LEU A 109 3.46 -11.64 -12.49
N GLU A 110 4.47 -12.39 -12.05
CA GLU A 110 4.94 -13.59 -12.75
C GLU A 110 3.86 -14.68 -12.82
N GLN A 111 3.04 -14.80 -11.78
CA GLN A 111 1.92 -15.76 -11.72
C GLN A 111 0.66 -15.21 -12.38
N HIS A 112 0.52 -13.88 -12.42
CA HIS A 112 -0.66 -13.17 -12.92
C HIS A 112 -0.30 -12.10 -13.97
N PRO A 113 0.29 -12.48 -15.11
CA PRO A 113 0.68 -11.53 -16.15
C PRO A 113 -0.51 -10.77 -16.74
N GLU A 114 -1.72 -11.34 -16.68
CA GLU A 114 -2.97 -10.72 -17.15
C GLU A 114 -3.30 -9.40 -16.44
N VAL A 115 -2.72 -9.16 -15.25
CA VAL A 115 -2.85 -7.88 -14.54
C VAL A 115 -2.35 -6.72 -15.40
N LEU A 116 -1.26 -6.91 -16.15
CA LEU A 116 -0.68 -5.84 -16.97
C LEU A 116 -1.52 -5.50 -18.21
N GLU A 117 -2.48 -6.35 -18.56
CA GLU A 117 -3.43 -6.13 -19.65
C GLU A 117 -4.76 -5.51 -19.16
N ALA A 118 -4.95 -5.36 -17.84
CA ALA A 118 -6.18 -4.82 -17.28
C ALA A 118 -6.45 -3.37 -17.75
N ALA A 119 -7.59 -3.13 -18.39
CA ALA A 119 -8.00 -1.79 -18.74
C ALA A 119 -8.69 -1.11 -17.53
N PRO A 120 -8.35 0.15 -17.20
CA PRO A 120 -9.09 0.88 -16.18
C PRO A 120 -10.58 1.02 -16.58
N PRO A 121 -11.52 1.04 -15.61
CA PRO A 121 -12.91 1.33 -15.91
C PRO A 121 -13.03 2.67 -16.64
N PRO A 122 -14.01 2.87 -17.55
CA PRO A 122 -14.12 4.11 -18.33
C PRO A 122 -14.12 5.38 -17.46
N ALA A 123 -14.79 5.34 -16.30
CA ALA A 123 -14.84 6.45 -15.36
C ALA A 123 -13.49 6.82 -14.72
N LEU A 124 -12.49 5.94 -14.78
CA LEU A 124 -11.16 6.12 -14.21
C LEU A 124 -10.06 6.09 -15.28
N ALA A 125 -10.42 6.03 -16.57
CA ALA A 125 -9.46 5.84 -17.66
C ALA A 125 -8.40 6.94 -17.73
N GLU A 126 -8.79 8.21 -17.51
CA GLU A 126 -7.86 9.35 -17.48
C GLU A 126 -6.91 9.28 -16.27
N ARG A 127 -7.40 8.82 -15.12
CA ARG A 127 -6.63 8.74 -13.87
C ARG A 127 -5.68 7.55 -13.84
N TYR A 128 -6.08 6.44 -14.45
CA TYR A 128 -5.38 5.15 -14.41
C TYR A 128 -4.84 4.72 -15.78
N CYS A 129 -4.60 5.66 -16.71
CA CYS A 129 -4.01 5.35 -18.02
C CYS A 129 -2.61 4.71 -17.89
N GLY A 130 -1.89 5.01 -16.80
CA GLY A 130 -0.47 4.70 -16.66
C GLY A 130 0.30 5.64 -17.57
N CYS A 131 1.11 6.54 -16.99
CA CYS A 131 1.75 7.64 -17.71
C CYS A 131 2.23 7.22 -19.11
N GLN A 132 1.51 7.67 -20.14
CA GLN A 132 1.89 7.55 -21.54
C GLN A 132 2.69 8.76 -21.96
#